data_AF-A0A974ZQ03-F1
#
_entry.id   AF-A0A974ZQ03-F1
#
_cell.length_a   1.000
_cell.length_b   1.000
_cell.length_c   1.000
_cell.angle_alpha   90.00
_cell.angle_beta   90.00
_cell.angle_gamma   90.00
#
_symmetry.space_group_name_H-M   'P 1'
#
loop_
_entity.id
_entity.type
_entity.pdbx_description
1 polymer ?
#
loop_
_entity_poly.entity_id
_entity_poly.type
_entity_poly.pdbx_seq_one_letter_code
_entity_poly.pdbx_strand_id
1 'polypeptide(L)'
;MIKYITFGPNDKKLWIGIGVVSAILIVLLSVFATTSPFYWVERFVITLFEVFLPGYVIVKLFLDHVSFSESPVVDKVILSFGISFATVQTLYFLFTYVRTYALNVDEDVISSNAIAIILALLVSGGAYGIRFYQDKKQSQAGAGEAKSDTE
;
A
#
# COMPACT_ATOMS: atom_id res chain seq x y z
N MET A 1 -21.40 2.57 7.29
CA MET A 1 -20.11 2.20 7.90
C MET A 1 -19.19 1.72 6.79
N ILE A 2 -18.02 2.33 6.60
CA ILE A 2 -17.08 2.02 5.51
C ILE A 2 -16.60 0.57 5.68
N LYS A 3 -17.18 -0.40 4.95
CA LYS A 3 -16.85 -1.83 5.07
C LYS A 3 -15.39 -2.15 4.68
N TYR A 4 -14.71 -1.23 4.01
CA TYR A 4 -13.38 -1.43 3.40
C TYR A 4 -12.19 -1.46 4.38
N ILE A 5 -12.37 -0.99 5.62
CA ILE A 5 -11.29 -0.89 6.63
C ILE A 5 -11.54 -1.85 7.79
N THR A 6 -12.20 -2.99 7.54
CA THR A 6 -12.37 -4.01 8.56
C THR A 6 -11.13 -4.90 8.64
N PHE A 7 -10.40 -4.78 9.76
CA PHE A 7 -9.22 -5.59 10.03
C PHE A 7 -9.63 -6.99 10.49
N GLY A 8 -9.39 -7.97 9.62
CA GLY A 8 -9.59 -9.38 9.93
C GLY A 8 -8.48 -9.95 10.83
N PRO A 9 -8.63 -11.19 11.29
CA PRO A 9 -7.60 -11.86 12.10
C PRO A 9 -6.23 -11.92 11.41
N ASN A 10 -6.22 -12.14 10.09
CA ASN A 10 -4.98 -12.21 9.30
C ASN A 10 -4.31 -10.83 9.19
N ASP A 11 -5.09 -9.75 9.08
CA ASP A 11 -4.54 -8.39 9.05
C ASP A 11 -3.89 -8.07 10.39
N LYS A 12 -4.54 -8.40 11.52
CA LYS A 12 -3.96 -8.20 12.85
C LYS A 12 -2.64 -8.95 13.01
N LYS A 13 -2.59 -10.23 12.61
CA LYS A 13 -1.36 -11.04 12.67
C LYS A 13 -0.25 -10.43 11.81
N LEU A 14 -0.58 -9.95 10.60
CA LEU A 14 0.35 -9.29 9.70
C LEU A 14 0.97 -8.05 10.35
N TRP A 15 0.13 -7.12 10.84
CA TRP A 15 0.60 -5.85 11.40
C TRP A 15 1.34 -6.03 12.72
N ILE A 16 0.93 -7.00 13.55
CA ILE A 16 1.70 -7.38 14.74
C ILE A 16 3.06 -7.95 14.34
N GLY A 17 3.12 -8.83 13.34
CA GLY A 17 4.38 -9.38 12.82
C GLY A 17 5.32 -8.28 12.33
N ILE A 18 4.82 -7.35 11.51
CA ILE A 18 5.59 -6.18 11.06
C ILE A 18 6.06 -5.35 12.26
N GLY A 19 5.18 -5.07 13.23
CA GLY A 19 5.53 -4.31 14.43
C GLY A 19 6.65 -4.95 15.25
N VAL A 20 6.55 -6.26 15.52
CA VAL A 20 7.56 -7.01 16.28
C VAL A 20 8.89 -7.06 15.55
N VAL A 21 8.89 -7.41 14.27
CA VAL A 21 10.12 -7.47 13.47
C VAL A 21 10.77 -6.09 13.36
N SER A 22 9.98 -5.04 13.12
CA SER A 22 10.47 -3.66 13.05
C SER A 22 11.06 -3.21 14.38
N ALA A 23 10.42 -3.51 15.51
CA ALA A 23 10.92 -3.16 16.84
C ALA A 23 12.28 -3.82 17.13
N ILE A 24 12.44 -5.10 16.79
CA ILE A 24 13.71 -5.82 16.94
C ILE A 24 14.79 -5.16 16.06
N LEU A 25 14.49 -4.88 14.79
CA LEU A 25 15.44 -4.26 13.87
C LEU A 25 15.83 -2.85 14.30
N ILE A 26 14.88 -2.04 14.76
CA ILE A 26 15.15 -0.69 15.29
C ILE A 26 16.11 -0.77 16.46
N VAL A 27 15.87 -1.63 17.44
CA VAL A 27 16.75 -1.78 18.61
C VAL A 27 18.15 -2.22 18.16
N LEU A 28 18.25 -3.24 17.32
CA LEU A 28 19.53 -3.74 16.81
C LEU A 28 20.29 -2.64 16.07
N LEU A 29 19.67 -1.97 15.10
CA LEU A 29 20.31 -0.92 14.31
C LEU A 29 20.69 0.29 15.16
N SER A 30 19.90 0.62 16.18
CA SER A 30 20.24 1.72 17.11
C SER A 30 21.51 1.41 17.89
N VAL A 31 21.63 0.18 18.38
CA VAL A 31 22.81 -0.28 19.14
C VAL A 31 24.03 -0.35 18.22
N PHE A 32 23.92 -1.00 17.05
CA PHE A 32 25.03 -1.19 16.13
C PHE A 32 25.51 0.10 15.46
N ALA A 33 24.60 0.95 15.02
CA ALA A 33 24.94 2.20 14.35
C ALA A 33 25.16 3.37 15.34
N THR A 34 25.09 3.12 16.65
CA THR A 34 25.20 4.15 17.71
C THR A 34 24.31 5.37 17.44
N THR A 35 23.15 5.14 16.84
CA THR A 35 22.24 6.18 16.36
C THR A 35 20.94 6.12 17.16
N SER A 36 20.28 7.26 17.34
CA SER A 36 19.01 7.36 18.05
C SER A 36 17.96 6.40 17.46
N PRO A 37 17.21 5.66 18.29
CA PRO A 37 16.13 4.78 17.81
C PRO A 37 15.04 5.53 17.04
N PHE A 38 14.82 6.82 17.36
CA PHE A 38 13.85 7.64 16.64
C PHE A 38 14.21 7.84 15.17
N TYR A 39 15.50 7.90 14.82
CA TYR A 39 15.95 7.97 13.44
C TYR A 39 15.52 6.72 12.64
N TRP A 40 15.68 5.54 13.24
CA TRP A 40 15.30 4.28 12.61
C TRP A 40 13.78 4.11 12.55
N VAL A 41 13.05 4.54 13.58
CA VAL A 41 11.57 4.56 13.57
C VAL A 41 11.07 5.37 12.36
N GLU A 42 11.57 6.59 12.17
CA GLU A 42 11.17 7.45 11.06
C GLU A 42 11.40 6.76 9.71
N ARG A 43 12.60 6.19 9.51
CA ARG A 43 12.95 5.46 8.29
C ARG A 43 12.03 4.26 8.05
N PHE A 44 11.77 3.46 9.09
CA PHE A 44 10.86 2.32 8.98
C PHE A 44 9.43 2.75 8.61
N VAL A 45 8.91 3.82 9.22
CA VAL A 45 7.57 4.32 8.92
C VAL A 45 7.48 4.82 7.47
N ILE A 46 8.47 5.59 7.00
CA ILE A 46 8.52 6.08 5.62
C ILE A 46 8.62 4.90 4.64
N THR A 47 9.52 3.95 4.90
CA THR A 47 9.69 2.76 4.04
C THR A 47 8.41 1.92 4.00
N LEU A 48 7.75 1.71 5.13
CA LEU A 48 6.50 0.96 5.18
C LEU A 48 5.39 1.68 4.41
N PHE A 49 5.33 3.01 4.52
CA PHE A 49 4.36 3.83 3.80
C PHE A 49 4.59 3.84 2.28
N GLU A 50 5.84 3.92 1.83
CA GLU A 50 6.17 4.01 0.40
C GLU A 50 6.18 2.65 -0.29
N VAL A 51 6.73 1.63 0.38
CA VAL A 51 7.06 0.35 -0.26
C VAL A 51 6.01 -0.73 0.02
N PHE A 52 5.31 -0.67 1.15
CA PHE A 52 4.41 -1.77 1.54
C PHE A 52 2.94 -1.36 1.52
N LEU A 53 2.61 -0.21 2.11
CA LEU A 53 1.23 0.22 2.33
C LEU A 53 0.39 0.29 1.04
N PRO A 54 0.87 0.82 -0.10
CA PRO A 54 0.05 0.97 -1.30
C PRO A 54 -0.35 -0.38 -1.88
N GLY A 55 0.59 -1.33 -1.91
CA GLY A 55 0.31 -2.71 -2.30
C GLY A 55 -0.62 -3.41 -1.32
N TYR A 56 -0.42 -3.23 -0.01
CA TYR A 56 -1.32 -3.77 1.01
C TYR A 56 -2.76 -3.25 0.85
N VAL A 57 -2.94 -1.96 0.56
CA VAL A 57 -4.26 -1.37 0.31
C VAL A 57 -4.92 -2.04 -0.89
N ILE A 58 -4.21 -2.24 -2.00
CA ILE A 58 -4.75 -2.92 -3.18
C ILE A 58 -5.11 -4.37 -2.86
N VAL A 59 -4.22 -5.11 -2.17
CA VAL A 59 -4.50 -6.49 -1.74
C VAL A 59 -5.77 -6.51 -0.88
N LYS A 60 -5.88 -5.61 0.09
CA LYS A 60 -7.03 -5.55 0.99
C LYS A 60 -8.34 -5.21 0.29
N LEU A 61 -8.30 -4.34 -0.72
CA LEU A 61 -9.52 -3.89 -1.43
C LEU A 61 -9.99 -4.87 -2.51
N PHE A 62 -9.06 -5.57 -3.16
CA PHE A 62 -9.38 -6.38 -4.35
C PHE A 62 -9.05 -7.86 -4.20
N LEU A 63 -8.06 -8.21 -3.38
CA LEU A 63 -7.49 -9.57 -3.31
C LEU A 63 -7.55 -10.16 -1.89
N ASP A 64 -8.41 -9.64 -1.01
CA ASP A 64 -8.48 -10.06 0.41
C ASP A 64 -8.84 -11.56 0.56
N HIS A 65 -9.48 -12.11 -0.46
CA HIS A 65 -9.92 -13.50 -0.56
C HIS A 65 -8.87 -14.43 -1.18
N VAL A 66 -7.78 -13.88 -1.74
CA VAL A 66 -6.74 -14.67 -2.41
C VAL A 66 -5.79 -15.24 -1.36
N SER A 67 -5.67 -16.56 -1.33
CA SER A 67 -4.64 -17.28 -0.59
C SER A 67 -4.19 -18.47 -1.44
N PHE A 68 -2.88 -18.67 -1.51
CA PHE A 68 -2.23 -19.70 -2.31
C PHE A 68 -1.29 -20.58 -1.48
N SER A 69 -1.05 -20.25 -0.21
CA SER A 69 -0.33 -21.10 0.74
C SER A 69 -1.16 -21.39 2.00
N GLU A 70 -0.61 -22.23 2.87
CA GLU A 70 -1.17 -22.52 4.19
C GLU A 70 -1.11 -21.30 5.14
N SER A 71 -0.36 -20.26 4.78
CA SER A 71 -0.22 -19.03 5.56
C SER A 71 -0.75 -17.82 4.79
N PRO A 72 -2.06 -17.50 4.92
CA PRO A 72 -2.66 -16.34 4.28
C PRO A 72 -2.00 -15.01 4.66
N VAL A 73 -1.34 -14.96 5.83
CA VAL A 73 -0.59 -13.79 6.28
C VAL A 73 0.65 -13.58 5.41
N VAL A 74 1.39 -14.65 5.11
CA VAL A 74 2.58 -14.59 4.26
C VAL A 74 2.19 -14.26 2.82
N ASP A 75 1.11 -14.87 2.31
CA ASP A 75 0.57 -14.57 0.98
C ASP A 75 0.26 -13.07 0.83
N LYS A 76 -0.41 -12.49 1.84
CA LYS A 76 -0.70 -11.05 1.87
C LYS A 76 0.56 -10.21 1.86
N VAL A 77 1.58 -10.56 2.63
CA VAL A 77 2.86 -9.82 2.65
C VAL A 77 3.51 -9.86 1.27
N ILE A 78 3.62 -11.05 0.66
CA ILE A 78 4.23 -11.24 -0.66
C ILE A 78 3.46 -10.47 -1.74
N LEU A 79 2.13 -10.60 -1.78
CA LEU A 79 1.29 -9.89 -2.73
C LEU A 79 1.38 -8.37 -2.53
N SER A 80 1.43 -7.89 -1.29
CA SER A 80 1.54 -6.46 -1.00
C SER A 80 2.85 -5.90 -1.53
N PHE A 81 3.98 -6.58 -1.31
CA PHE A 81 5.25 -6.17 -1.89
C PHE A 81 5.22 -6.25 -3.43
N GLY A 82 4.78 -7.39 -3.99
CA GLY A 82 4.74 -7.58 -5.45
C GLY A 82 3.91 -6.52 -6.17
N ILE A 83 2.73 -6.20 -5.66
CA ILE A 83 1.85 -5.17 -6.22
C ILE A 83 2.45 -3.79 -6.05
N SER A 84 3.06 -3.50 -4.90
CA SER A 84 3.70 -2.19 -4.67
C SER A 84 4.89 -1.98 -5.62
N PHE A 85 5.69 -3.02 -5.89
CA PHE A 85 6.75 -2.96 -6.90
C PHE A 85 6.20 -2.72 -8.31
N ALA A 86 5.16 -3.47 -8.69
CA ALA A 86 4.53 -3.34 -10.00
C ALA A 86 3.85 -1.97 -10.22
N THR A 87 3.45 -1.30 -9.14
CA THR A 87 2.74 -0.01 -9.20
C THR A 87 3.67 1.14 -8.82
N VAL A 88 3.94 1.33 -7.53
CA VAL A 88 4.67 2.49 -7.00
C VAL A 88 6.10 2.54 -7.49
N GLN A 89 6.86 1.44 -7.36
CA GLN A 89 8.29 1.46 -7.72
C GLN A 89 8.50 1.61 -9.22
N THR A 90 7.67 0.96 -10.03
CA THR A 90 7.69 1.10 -11.48
C THR A 90 7.34 2.53 -11.91
N LEU A 91 6.30 3.12 -11.33
CA LEU A 91 5.93 4.52 -11.61
C LEU A 91 7.00 5.50 -11.13
N TYR A 92 7.61 5.25 -9.98
CA TYR A 92 8.70 6.06 -9.45
C TYR A 92 9.90 6.04 -10.40
N PHE A 93 10.31 4.85 -10.87
CA PHE A 93 11.37 4.70 -11.86
C PHE A 93 11.06 5.43 -13.17
N LEU A 94 9.83 5.31 -13.69
CA LEU A 94 9.44 6.02 -14.91
C LEU A 94 9.46 7.54 -14.72
N PHE A 95 8.98 8.02 -13.57
CA PHE A 95 8.96 9.45 -13.28
C PHE A 95 10.36 10.03 -13.14
N THR A 96 11.26 9.36 -12.42
CA THR A 96 12.67 9.78 -12.30
C THR A 96 13.39 9.69 -13.64
N TYR A 97 13.17 8.62 -14.41
CA TYR A 97 13.75 8.47 -15.74
C TYR A 97 13.33 9.61 -16.68
N VAL A 98 12.03 9.91 -16.79
CA VAL A 98 11.51 10.99 -17.65
C VAL A 98 12.02 12.35 -17.19
N ARG A 99 12.03 12.60 -15.87
CA ARG A 99 12.54 13.86 -15.32
C ARG A 99 14.00 14.09 -15.71
N THR A 100 14.85 13.10 -15.50
CA THR A 100 16.29 13.23 -15.74
C THR A 100 16.61 13.29 -17.23
N TYR A 101 16.04 12.39 -18.04
CA TYR A 101 16.46 12.21 -19.44
C TYR A 101 15.57 12.90 -20.47
N ALA A 102 14.30 13.16 -20.17
CA ALA A 102 13.39 13.82 -21.11
C ALA A 102 13.21 15.31 -20.79
N LEU A 103 13.23 15.69 -19.51
CA LEU A 103 12.97 17.06 -19.07
C LEU A 103 14.23 17.82 -18.63
N ASN A 104 15.38 17.15 -18.49
CA ASN A 104 16.65 17.73 -18.01
C ASN A 104 16.47 18.55 -16.71
N VAL A 105 15.62 18.08 -15.80
CA VAL A 105 15.40 18.73 -14.50
C VAL A 105 16.29 18.07 -13.48
N ASP A 106 17.25 18.82 -12.93
CA ASP A 106 18.16 18.35 -11.88
C ASP A 106 17.40 17.76 -10.69
N GLU A 107 17.96 16.68 -10.11
CA GLU A 107 17.35 15.92 -9.01
C GLU A 107 17.08 16.78 -7.76
N ASP A 108 17.79 17.89 -7.64
CA ASP A 108 17.77 18.85 -6.54
C ASP A 108 16.47 19.68 -6.50
N VAL A 109 15.80 19.84 -7.65
CA VAL A 109 14.64 20.73 -7.82
C VAL A 109 13.36 20.15 -7.21
N ILE A 110 13.23 18.82 -7.21
CA ILE A 110 12.07 18.07 -6.71
C ILE A 110 12.57 16.90 -5.86
N SER A 111 12.17 16.88 -4.59
CA SER A 111 12.55 15.82 -3.65
C SER A 111 12.05 14.45 -4.10
N SER A 112 12.97 13.50 -4.21
CA SER A 112 12.68 12.08 -4.50
C SER A 112 11.70 11.46 -3.50
N ASN A 113 11.85 11.78 -2.20
CA ASN A 113 10.91 11.31 -1.17
C ASN A 113 9.51 11.90 -1.39
N ALA A 114 9.42 13.19 -1.79
CA ALA A 114 8.12 13.80 -2.06
C ALA A 114 7.41 13.13 -3.24
N ILE A 115 8.16 12.79 -4.31
CA ILE A 115 7.62 12.04 -5.46
C ILE A 115 7.12 10.66 -5.01
N ALA A 116 7.93 9.92 -4.25
CA ALA A 116 7.56 8.59 -3.75
C ALA A 116 6.28 8.64 -2.90
N ILE A 117 6.18 9.59 -1.97
CA ILE A 117 5.00 9.81 -1.13
C ILE A 117 3.77 10.14 -1.97
N ILE A 118 3.89 11.05 -2.95
CA ILE A 118 2.79 11.43 -3.83
C ILE A 118 2.30 10.24 -4.65
N LEU A 119 3.21 9.43 -5.20
CA LEU A 119 2.87 8.22 -5.94
C LEU A 119 2.17 7.19 -5.04
N ALA A 120 2.69 6.96 -3.83
CA ALA A 120 2.08 6.07 -2.85
C ALA A 120 0.63 6.50 -2.52
N LEU A 121 0.42 7.81 -2.32
CA LEU A 121 -0.91 8.40 -2.09
C LEU A 121 -1.84 8.25 -3.31
N LEU A 122 -1.34 8.52 -4.52
CA LEU A 122 -2.12 8.40 -5.76
C LEU A 122 -2.53 6.96 -6.03
N VAL A 123 -1.63 6.00 -5.85
CA VAL A 123 -1.92 4.57 -6.03
C VAL A 123 -2.95 4.10 -5.01
N SER A 124 -2.74 4.42 -3.72
CA SER A 124 -3.66 4.04 -2.65
C SER A 124 -5.03 4.70 -2.79
N GLY A 125 -5.06 6.00 -3.08
CA GLY A 125 -6.28 6.78 -3.29
C GLY A 125 -7.04 6.37 -4.55
N GLY A 126 -6.32 6.09 -5.64
CA GLY A 126 -6.89 5.57 -6.88
C GLY A 126 -7.52 4.19 -6.68
N ALA A 127 -6.84 3.28 -5.98
CA ALA A 127 -7.36 1.97 -5.62
C ALA A 127 -8.68 2.09 -4.82
N TYR A 128 -8.70 2.96 -3.82
CA TYR A 128 -9.92 3.23 -3.04
C TYR A 128 -11.04 3.82 -3.90
N GLY A 129 -10.72 4.80 -4.75
CA GLY A 129 -11.68 5.43 -5.66
C GLY A 129 -12.31 4.45 -6.64
N ILE A 130 -11.51 3.56 -7.23
CA ILE A 130 -11.98 2.48 -8.12
C ILE A 130 -12.95 1.57 -7.35
N ARG A 131 -12.56 1.12 -6.15
CA ARG A 131 -13.40 0.23 -5.36
C ARG A 131 -14.73 0.87 -4.99
N PHE A 132 -14.68 2.12 -4.51
CA PHE A 132 -15.87 2.91 -4.17
C PHE A 132 -16.82 3.05 -5.36
N TYR A 133 -16.29 3.33 -6.55
CA TYR A 133 -17.10 3.44 -7.77
C TYR A 133 -17.77 2.11 -8.15
N GLN A 134 -17.05 0.99 -8.06
CA GLN A 134 -17.59 -0.35 -8.34
C GLN A 134 -18.73 -0.72 -7.40
N ASP A 135 -18.58 -0.48 -6.10
CA ASP A 135 -19.62 -0.81 -5.12
C ASP A 135 -20.86 0.09 -5.27
N LYS A 136 -20.68 1.36 -5.65
CA LYS A 136 -21.81 2.27 -5.99
C LYS A 136 -22.57 1.75 -7.21
N LYS A 137 -21.87 1.30 -8.25
CA LYS A 137 -22.49 0.76 -9.47
C LYS A 137 -23.29 -0.52 -9.17
N GLN A 138 -22.73 -1.43 -8.36
CA GLN A 138 -23.42 -2.66 -7.97
C GLN A 138 -24.67 -2.39 -7.11
N SER A 139 -24.60 -1.43 -6.19
CA SER A 139 -25.76 -1.03 -5.37
C SER A 139 -26.89 -0.43 -6.20
N GLN A 140 -26.57 0.27 -7.28
CA GLN A 140 -27.57 0.83 -8.21
C GLN A 140 -28.16 -0.24 -9.14
N ALA A 141 -27.36 -1.22 -9.57
CA ALA A 141 -27.84 -2.33 -10.39
C ALA A 141 -28.83 -3.23 -9.63
N GLY A 142 -28.53 -3.60 -8.38
CA GLY A 142 -29.42 -4.41 -7.55
C GLY A 142 -30.72 -3.71 -7.14
N ALA A 143 -30.74 -2.37 -7.11
CA ALA A 143 -31.96 -1.59 -6.89
C ALA A 143 -32.85 -1.48 -8.15
N GLY A 144 -32.28 -1.71 -9.34
CA GLY A 144 -33.00 -1.74 -10.60
C GLY A 144 -33.74 -3.06 -10.84
N GLU A 145 -33.12 -4.20 -10.51
CA GLU A 145 -33.76 -5.52 -10.62
C GLU A 145 -34.95 -5.67 -9.67
N ALA A 146 -34.85 -5.18 -8.42
CA ALA A 146 -35.94 -5.25 -7.46
C ALA A 146 -37.22 -4.48 -7.87
N LYS A 147 -37.13 -3.53 -8.81
CA LYS A 147 -38.30 -2.82 -9.36
C LYS A 147 -38.91 -3.50 -10.59
N SER A 148 -38.19 -4.40 -11.26
CA SER A 148 -38.66 -5.11 -12.45
C SER A 148 -39.54 -6.31 -12.11
N ASP A 149 -39.37 -6.90 -10.92
CA ASP A 149 -40.07 -8.13 -10.51
C ASP A 149 -41.40 -7.86 -9.80
N THR A 150 -41.88 -6.61 -9.81
CA THR A 150 -43.13 -6.20 -9.13
C THR A 150 -44.19 -5.58 -10.06
N GLU A 151 -44.00 -5.66 -11.38
CA GLU A 151 -45.00 -5.25 -12.38
C GLU A 151 -45.68 -6.46 -13.06
#